data_AF-E3EJ17-F1
#
_entry.id   AF-E3EJ17-F1
#
_cell.length_a   1.000
_cell.length_b   1.000
_cell.length_c   1.000
_cell.angle_alpha   90.00
_cell.angle_beta   90.00
_cell.angle_gamma   90.00
#
_symmetry.space_group_name_H-M   'P 1'
#
loop_
_entity.id
_entity.type
_entity.pdbx_description
1 polymer ?
#
loop_
_entity_poly.entity_id
_entity_poly.type
_entity_poly.pdbx_seq_one_letter_code
_entity_poly.pdbx_strand_id
1 'polypeptide(L)' 'MKKAIVFFVMLIVGLVVTEQAVDILTTRGRGEAIYKMGMLIPAQDFYLYLYGSIFLLLGLLLILSPLLFKKCFIAKKSV' A
#
# COMPACT_ATOMS: atom_id res chain seq x y z
N MET A 1 -17.75 17.19 -4.38
CA MET A 1 -17.85 15.81 -4.91
C MET A 1 -16.52 15.24 -5.41
N LYS A 2 -15.81 15.86 -6.37
CA LYS A 2 -14.54 15.32 -6.91
C LYS A 2 -13.47 14.94 -5.86
N LYS A 3 -13.25 15.79 -4.84
CA LYS A 3 -12.28 15.51 -3.75
C LYS A 3 -12.65 14.31 -2.88
N ALA A 4 -13.94 14.09 -2.65
CA ALA A 4 -14.42 12.94 -1.88
C ALA A 4 -14.25 11.64 -2.67
N ILE A 5 -14.53 11.67 -3.99
CA ILE A 5 -14.29 10.52 -4.88
C ILE A 5 -12.81 10.13 -4.87
N VAL A 6 -11.90 11.11 -5.04
CA VAL A 6 -10.44 10.85 -4.97
C VAL A 6 -10.03 10.27 -3.61
N PHE A 7 -10.59 10.79 -2.51
CA PHE A 7 -10.37 10.24 -1.17
C PHE A 7 -10.76 8.76 -1.09
N PHE A 8 -11.97 8.41 -1.53
CA PHE A 8 -12.47 7.04 -1.48
C PHE A 8 -11.67 6.12 -2.40
N VAL A 9 -11.31 6.57 -3.60
CA VAL A 9 -10.47 5.80 -4.52
C VAL A 9 -9.10 5.50 -3.89
N MET A 10 -8.42 6.50 -3.32
CA MET A 10 -7.12 6.27 -2.68
C MET A 10 -7.23 5.33 -1.47
N LEU A 11 -8.30 5.44 -0.69
CA LEU A 11 -8.54 4.55 0.44
C LEU A 11 -8.77 3.10 -0.01
N ILE A 12 -9.62 2.88 -1.02
CA ILE A 12 -9.90 1.54 -1.56
C ILE A 12 -8.63 0.93 -2.16
N VAL A 13 -7.91 1.70 -3.00
CA VAL A 13 -6.65 1.22 -3.61
C VAL A 13 -5.62 0.90 -2.54
N GLY A 14 -5.48 1.77 -1.53
CA GLY A 14 -4.57 1.53 -0.41
C GLY A 14 -4.92 0.27 0.39
N LEU A 15 -6.21 0.01 0.65
CA LEU A 15 -6.67 -1.22 1.30
C LEU A 15 -6.33 -2.47 0.47
N VAL A 16 -6.58 -2.45 -0.85
CA VAL A 16 -6.26 -3.57 -1.74
C VAL A 16 -4.75 -3.85 -1.74
N VAL A 17 -3.91 -2.81 -1.85
CA VAL A 17 -2.44 -2.97 -1.81
C VAL A 17 -1.98 -3.52 -0.46
N THR A 18 -2.60 -3.06 0.63
CA THR A 18 -2.28 -3.53 2.00
C THR A 18 -2.65 -5.00 2.17
N GLU A 19 -3.81 -5.42 1.66
CA GLU A 19 -4.25 -6.82 1.69
C GLU A 19 -3.26 -7.74 0.94
N GLN A 20 -2.87 -7.36 -0.28
CA GLN A 20 -1.87 -8.11 -1.06
C GLN A 20 -0.51 -8.14 -0.36
N ALA A 21 -0.12 -7.05 0.32
CA ALA A 21 1.12 -7.00 1.09
C ALA A 21 1.11 -7.99 2.27
N VAL A 22 -0.01 -8.06 3.00
CA VAL A 22 -0.19 -9.01 4.10
C VAL A 22 -0.14 -10.45 3.60
N ASP A 23 -0.75 -10.73 2.45
CA ASP A 23 -0.68 -12.06 1.83
C ASP A 23 0.76 -12.45 1.46
N ILE A 24 1.55 -11.52 0.90
CA ILE A 24 2.99 -11.74 0.65
C ILE A 24 3.76 -12.01 1.96
N LEU A 25 3.51 -11.21 3.01
CA LEU A 25 4.20 -11.34 4.29
C LEU A 25 3.85 -12.62 5.05
N THR A 26 2.67 -13.18 4.82
CA THR A 26 2.21 -14.43 5.44
C THR A 26 2.47 -15.66 4.57
N THR A 27 2.92 -15.46 3.33
CA THR A 27 3.36 -16.55 2.45
C THR A 27 4.61 -17.20 3.03
N ARG A 28 4.63 -18.54 3.07
CA ARG A 28 5.82 -19.29 3.50
C ARG A 28 6.79 -19.45 2.34
N GLY A 29 8.08 -19.23 2.60
CA GLY A 29 9.12 -19.51 1.62
C GLY A 29 9.16 -21.02 1.29
N ARG A 30 8.77 -21.37 0.06
CA ARG A 30 8.79 -22.75 -0.46
C ARG A 30 9.79 -22.94 -1.61
N GLY A 31 10.58 -21.92 -1.93
CA GLY A 31 11.55 -21.96 -3.03
C GLY A 31 10.94 -21.71 -4.43
N GLU A 32 9.61 -21.73 -4.56
CA GLU A 32 8.88 -21.36 -5.77
C GLU A 32 8.63 -19.85 -5.84
N ALA A 33 8.31 -19.28 -7.00
CA ALA A 33 7.95 -17.86 -7.10
C ALA A 33 6.43 -17.65 -7.02
N ILE A 34 5.98 -16.57 -6.39
CA ILE A 34 4.58 -16.15 -6.35
C ILE A 34 4.35 -14.97 -7.30
N TYR A 35 3.19 -14.93 -7.96
CA TYR A 35 2.81 -13.81 -8.80
C TYR A 35 1.83 -12.89 -8.07
N LYS A 36 2.27 -11.67 -7.75
CA LYS A 36 1.49 -10.68 -7.00
C LYS A 36 1.71 -9.29 -7.55
N MET A 37 0.63 -8.51 -7.68
CA MET A 37 0.66 -7.11 -8.13
C MET A 37 1.45 -6.89 -9.43
N GLY A 38 1.33 -7.81 -10.39
CA GLY A 38 2.02 -7.72 -11.68
C GLY A 38 3.49 -8.15 -11.65
N MET A 39 4.01 -8.60 -10.50
CA MET A 39 5.41 -8.99 -10.32
C MET A 39 5.55 -10.44 -9.89
N LEU A 40 6.62 -11.08 -10.36
CA LEU A 40 7.04 -12.40 -9.92
C LEU A 40 8.02 -12.25 -8.75
N ILE A 41 7.60 -12.67 -7.56
CA ILE A 41 8.38 -12.54 -6.31
C ILE A 41 8.92 -13.92 -5.95
N PRO A 42 10.24 -14.10 -5.78
CA PRO A 42 10.78 -15.36 -5.27
C PRO A 42 10.23 -15.64 -3.87
N ALA A 43 9.66 -16.83 -3.60
CA ALA A 43 9.23 -17.23 -2.26
C ALA A 43 10.43 -17.71 -1.44
N GLN A 44 11.37 -16.80 -1.24
CA GLN A 44 12.41 -16.86 -0.22
C GLN A 44 12.11 -15.78 0.81
N ASP A 45 12.36 -16.08 2.08
CA ASP A 45 11.97 -15.22 3.19
C ASP A 45 12.46 -13.77 3.02
N PHE A 46 13.71 -13.59 2.59
CA PHE A 46 14.26 -12.24 2.35
C PHE A 46 13.41 -11.42 1.36
N TYR A 47 13.06 -11.99 0.21
CA TYR A 47 12.28 -11.29 -0.81
C TYR A 47 10.83 -11.11 -0.38
N LEU A 48 10.22 -12.10 0.27
CA LEU A 48 8.86 -11.99 0.80
C LEU A 48 8.75 -10.86 1.84
N TYR A 49 9.69 -10.77 2.78
CA TYR A 49 9.72 -9.68 3.76
C TYR A 49 10.01 -8.33 3.12
N LEU A 50 10.95 -8.27 2.17
CA LEU A 50 11.32 -7.04 1.48
C LEU A 50 10.13 -6.47 0.70
N TYR A 51 9.59 -7.24 -0.25
CA TYR A 51 8.50 -6.78 -1.11
C TYR A 51 7.20 -6.62 -0.33
N GLY A 52 6.89 -7.54 0.59
CA GLY A 52 5.74 -7.43 1.47
C GLY A 52 5.77 -6.15 2.30
N SER A 53 6.92 -5.78 2.89
CA SER A 53 7.06 -4.54 3.67
C SER A 53 6.97 -3.28 2.80
N ILE A 54 7.56 -3.29 1.60
CA ILE A 54 7.46 -2.18 0.64
C ILE A 54 6.00 -1.93 0.27
N PHE A 55 5.28 -2.99 -0.09
CA PHE A 55 3.88 -2.87 -0.47
C PHE A 55 2.99 -2.47 0.70
N LEU A 56 3.28 -2.96 1.91
CA LEU A 56 2.55 -2.57 3.10
C LEU A 56 2.72 -1.06 3.37
N LEU A 57 3.95 -0.56 3.27
CA LEU A 57 4.24 0.87 3.43
C LEU A 57 3.51 1.70 2.37
N LEU A 58 3.51 1.27 1.11
CA LEU A 58 2.79 1.94 0.02
C LEU A 58 1.28 1.97 0.25
N GLY A 59 0.70 0.84 0.67
CA GLY A 59 -0.73 0.74 1.01
C GLY A 59 -1.12 1.69 2.14
N LEU A 60 -0.32 1.72 3.21
CA LEU A 60 -0.51 2.64 4.34
C LEU A 60 -0.36 4.11 3.91
N LEU A 61 0.64 4.44 3.10
CA LEU A 61 0.81 5.80 2.57
C LEU A 61 -0.38 6.21 1.71
N LEU A 62 -0.95 5.32 0.90
CA LEU A 62 -2.16 5.61 0.12
C LEU A 62 -3.37 5.85 1.00
N ILE A 63 -3.57 5.04 2.05
CA ILE A 63 -4.66 5.22 3.03
C ILE A 63 -4.50 6.54 3.80
N LEU A 64 -3.27 6.90 4.18
CA LEU A 64 -2.98 8.10 4.97
C LEU A 64 -2.88 9.37 4.13
N SER A 65 -2.54 9.25 2.85
CA SER A 65 -2.38 10.38 1.92
C SER A 65 -3.53 11.39 1.99
N PRO A 66 -4.82 11.00 2.01
CA PRO A 66 -5.90 11.97 1.97
C PRO A 66 -6.03 12.74 3.30
N LEU A 67 -5.57 12.14 4.41
CA LEU A 67 -5.53 12.78 5.73
C LEU A 67 -4.36 13.77 5.82
N LEU A 68 -3.20 13.40 5.29
CA LEU A 68 -2.02 14.26 5.22
C LEU A 68 -2.27 15.48 4.32
N PHE A 69 -2.88 15.29 3.15
CA PHE A 69 -3.23 16.38 2.23
C PHE A 69 -4.25 17.36 2.82
N LYS A 70 -5.24 16.88 3.60
CA LYS A 70 -6.15 17.77 4.33
C LYS A 70 -5.41 18.69 5.30
N LYS A 71 -4.43 18.17 6.06
CA LYS A 71 -3.64 18.97 7.00
C LYS A 71 -2.76 20.00 6.29
N CYS A 72 -2.11 19.64 5.19
CA CYS A 72 -1.28 20.58 4.41
C CYS A 72 -2.07 21.74 3.80
N PHE A 73 -3.30 21.51 3.33
CA PHE A 73 -4.14 22.58 2.77
C PHE A 73 -4.74 23.51 3.83
N ILE A 74 -5.03 23.00 5.03
CA ILE A 74 -5.51 23.82 6.15
C ILE A 74 -4.37 24.69 6.70
N ALA A 75 -3.16 24.12 6.85
CA ALA A 75 -1.98 24.87 7.30
C ALA A 75 -1.59 26.02 6.36
N LYS A 76 -1.80 25.86 5.04
CA LYS A 76 -1.54 26.92 4.05
C LYS A 76 -2.57 28.05 4.00
N LYS A 77 -3.74 27.88 4.64
CA LYS A 77 -4.82 28.89 4.63
C LYS A 77 -4.76 29.86 5.81
N SER A 78 -3.73 29.74 6.66
CA SER A 78 -3.53 30.49 7.90
C SER A 78 -2.39 31.50 7.83
N VAL A 79 -2.00 31.93 6.62
CA VAL A 79 -1.05 33.04 6.38
C VAL A 79 -1.72 34.04 5.46
#